data_AF-E3RCP0-F1
#
_entry.id   AF-E3RCP0-F1
#
_cell.length_a   1.000
_cell.length_b   1.000
_cell.length_c   1.000
_cell.angle_alpha   90.00
_cell.angle_beta   90.00
_cell.angle_gamma   90.00
#
_symmetry.space_group_name_H-M   'P 1'
#
loop_
_entity.id
_entity.type
_entity.pdbx_description
1 polymer ?
#
loop_
_entity_poly.entity_id
_entity_poly.type
_entity_poly.pdbx_seq_one_letter_code
_entity_poly.pdbx_strand_id
1 'polypeptide(L)'
;MPYPFVPHDLCLGRPYAPPSLLREVKSTPGHTLITAGEYKGKGSLELYGLSTDPAHSINSSDSRTTRNQKAYYQNRQTASSSKLLSVAPHGTRLVFADGDGNLKWVERDGSTPVRQFNINDLQRDGNDGAQATTTSTHQAGLVNAESDTEAGWGGDIVQKILPTVTPSLVAPYTPSEQSGAGNLVLWTGDGKLGMLGFGREPPFGGKDVFEDALEEQVGDAVGERVREREYTAGMRRALEQQARELRWLRGYGL
;
A
#
# COMPACT_ATOMS: atom_id res chain seq x y z
N MET A 1 -12.52 7.31 -4.74
CA MET A 1 -13.13 5.99 -5.02
C MET A 1 -14.30 6.17 -5.98
N PRO A 2 -14.45 5.36 -7.04
CA PRO A 2 -15.47 5.53 -8.09
C PRO A 2 -16.85 4.98 -7.68
N TYR A 3 -17.29 5.33 -6.47
CA TYR A 3 -18.59 4.95 -5.96
C TYR A 3 -19.15 6.09 -5.11
N PRO A 4 -20.49 6.27 -5.07
CA PRO A 4 -21.11 7.26 -4.19
C PRO A 4 -20.88 6.88 -2.72
N PHE A 5 -20.78 7.89 -1.87
CA PHE A 5 -20.68 7.71 -0.43
C PHE A 5 -22.04 7.26 0.12
N VAL A 6 -22.04 6.17 0.89
CA VAL A 6 -23.24 5.68 1.59
C VAL A 6 -22.96 5.79 3.08
N PRO A 7 -23.64 6.69 3.80
CA PRO A 7 -23.44 6.85 5.24
C PRO A 7 -23.86 5.59 5.99
N HIS A 8 -23.19 5.35 7.12
CA HIS A 8 -23.44 4.18 7.97
C HIS A 8 -24.91 4.07 8.42
N ASP A 9 -25.57 5.20 8.67
CA ASP A 9 -26.96 5.23 9.11
C ASP A 9 -27.93 4.62 8.09
N LEU A 10 -27.61 4.69 6.79
CA LEU A 10 -28.40 4.05 5.74
C LEU A 10 -28.13 2.55 5.61
N CYS A 11 -26.92 2.11 5.99
CA CYS A 11 -26.54 0.70 5.95
C CYS A 11 -27.05 -0.07 7.17
N LEU A 12 -26.90 0.50 8.37
CA LEU A 12 -27.10 -0.20 9.65
C LEU A 12 -27.73 0.68 10.76
N GLY A 13 -28.01 1.96 10.48
CA GLY A 13 -28.55 2.90 11.47
C GLY A 13 -29.98 2.59 11.88
N ARG A 14 -30.32 2.92 13.13
CA ARG A 14 -31.69 2.84 13.66
C ARG A 14 -32.31 4.24 13.65
N PRO A 15 -33.54 4.43 13.12
CA PRO A 15 -34.39 3.44 12.46
C PRO A 15 -33.82 2.96 11.12
N TYR A 16 -33.99 1.67 10.82
CA TYR A 16 -33.50 1.06 9.58
C TYR A 16 -34.02 1.85 8.37
N ALA A 17 -33.11 2.34 7.55
CA ALA A 17 -33.47 2.92 6.26
C ALA A 17 -34.13 1.85 5.37
N PRO A 18 -35.14 2.21 4.56
CA PRO A 18 -35.78 1.25 3.67
C PRO A 18 -34.76 0.75 2.63
N PRO A 19 -34.74 -0.56 2.31
CA PRO A 19 -33.78 -1.13 1.35
C PRO A 19 -33.83 -0.48 -0.04
N SER A 20 -35.00 0.05 -0.43
CA SER A 20 -35.18 0.79 -1.68
C SER A 20 -34.32 2.05 -1.73
N LEU A 21 -34.26 2.81 -0.63
CA LEU A 21 -33.47 4.03 -0.54
C LEU A 21 -31.97 3.72 -0.54
N LEU A 22 -31.54 2.66 0.14
CA LEU A 22 -30.15 2.21 0.07
C LEU A 22 -29.75 1.80 -1.35
N ARG A 23 -30.66 1.12 -2.08
CA ARG A 23 -30.42 0.75 -3.49
C ARG A 23 -30.35 1.99 -4.39
N GLU A 24 -31.22 2.96 -4.18
CA GLU A 24 -31.21 4.24 -4.89
C GLU A 24 -29.87 4.95 -4.72
N VAL A 25 -29.44 5.16 -3.47
CA VAL A 25 -28.16 5.86 -3.17
C VAL A 25 -26.97 5.09 -3.74
N LYS A 26 -26.97 3.76 -3.68
CA LYS A 26 -25.90 2.93 -4.29
C LYS A 26 -25.89 2.99 -5.82
N SER A 27 -27.02 3.28 -6.45
CA SER A 27 -27.15 3.40 -7.90
C SER A 27 -26.85 4.80 -8.43
N THR A 28 -26.82 5.81 -7.56
CA THR A 28 -26.48 7.18 -7.94
C THR A 28 -25.03 7.25 -8.44
N PRO A 29 -24.78 7.82 -9.64
CA PRO A 29 -23.42 8.04 -10.11
C PRO A 29 -22.71 9.05 -9.21
N GLY A 30 -21.48 8.74 -8.81
CA GLY A 30 -20.74 9.59 -7.91
C GLY A 30 -19.39 9.01 -7.51
N HIS A 31 -18.60 9.85 -6.87
CA HIS A 31 -17.30 9.50 -6.33
C HIS A 31 -17.28 9.78 -4.82
N THR A 32 -16.44 9.05 -4.10
CA THR A 32 -16.15 9.35 -2.70
C THR A 32 -14.71 9.84 -2.60
N LEU A 33 -14.54 11.06 -2.10
CA LEU A 33 -13.26 11.57 -1.63
C LEU A 33 -13.08 11.10 -0.19
N ILE A 34 -11.94 10.48 0.09
CA ILE A 34 -11.61 9.94 1.40
C ILE A 34 -10.34 10.64 1.86
N THR A 35 -10.37 11.17 3.07
CA THR A 35 -9.20 11.75 3.72
C THR A 35 -8.93 10.98 5.00
N ALA A 36 -7.66 10.79 5.31
CA ALA A 36 -7.20 10.14 6.52
C ALA A 36 -6.17 11.04 7.19
N GLY A 37 -6.22 11.10 8.52
CA GLY A 37 -5.25 11.86 9.29
C GLY A 37 -5.46 11.66 10.77
N GLU A 38 -5.28 12.75 11.52
CA GLU A 38 -5.37 12.77 12.97
C GLU A 38 -6.33 13.87 13.43
N TYR A 39 -7.14 13.56 14.43
CA TYR A 39 -7.91 14.52 15.18
C TYR A 39 -7.79 14.21 16.67
N LYS A 40 -7.27 15.17 17.45
CA LYS A 40 -7.07 15.05 18.90
C LYS A 40 -6.29 13.79 19.32
N GLY A 41 -5.17 13.49 18.66
CA GLY A 41 -4.35 12.32 18.98
C GLY A 41 -4.88 11.00 18.41
N LYS A 42 -6.10 10.96 17.86
CA LYS A 42 -6.71 9.75 17.31
C LYS A 42 -6.76 9.77 15.80
N GLY A 43 -6.65 8.60 15.20
CA GLY A 43 -6.80 8.41 13.76
C GLY A 43 -8.22 8.70 13.33
N SER A 44 -8.36 9.60 12.35
CA SER A 44 -9.66 10.07 11.88
C SER A 44 -9.78 9.95 10.37
N LEU A 45 -10.93 9.45 9.93
CA LEU A 45 -11.35 9.45 8.53
C LEU A 45 -12.39 10.54 8.30
N GLU A 46 -12.35 11.14 7.12
CA GLU A 46 -13.44 11.95 6.60
C GLU A 46 -13.80 11.47 5.19
N LEU A 47 -15.10 11.38 4.93
CA LEU A 47 -15.65 10.87 3.68
C LEU A 47 -16.59 11.91 3.10
N TYR A 48 -16.36 12.27 1.84
CA TYR A 48 -17.12 13.28 1.13
C TYR A 48 -17.69 12.67 -0.15
N GLY A 49 -19.02 12.66 -0.28
CA GLY A 49 -19.70 12.31 -1.52
C GLY A 49 -19.57 13.43 -2.56
N LEU A 50 -19.00 13.11 -3.71
CA LEU A 50 -18.87 14.01 -4.86
C LEU A 50 -19.80 13.54 -5.97
N SER A 51 -20.66 14.42 -6.46
CA SER A 51 -21.55 14.15 -7.60
C SER A 51 -21.43 15.27 -8.61
N THR A 52 -21.54 14.91 -9.89
CA THR A 52 -21.69 15.89 -10.99
C THR A 52 -23.10 16.49 -11.02
N ASP A 53 -24.09 15.80 -10.45
CA ASP A 53 -25.44 16.31 -10.28
C ASP A 53 -25.48 17.31 -9.11
N PRO A 54 -25.84 18.59 -9.35
CA PRO A 54 -25.98 19.59 -8.29
C PRO A 54 -26.95 19.16 -7.19
N ALA A 55 -27.98 18.35 -7.49
CA ALA A 55 -28.93 17.85 -6.51
C ALA A 55 -28.30 16.87 -5.51
N HIS A 56 -27.10 16.37 -5.77
CA HIS A 56 -26.35 15.45 -4.91
C HIS A 56 -24.98 16.00 -4.48
N SER A 57 -24.65 17.23 -4.86
CA SER A 57 -23.40 17.90 -4.51
C SER A 57 -23.45 18.50 -3.09
N ILE A 58 -22.34 18.39 -2.36
CA ILE A 58 -22.13 19.02 -1.04
C ILE A 58 -22.08 20.55 -1.18
N ASN A 59 -21.48 21.05 -2.27
CA ASN A 59 -21.47 22.47 -2.60
C ASN A 59 -22.61 22.73 -3.58
N SER A 60 -23.79 23.05 -3.04
CA SER A 60 -24.85 23.61 -3.86
C SER A 60 -24.46 25.03 -4.25
N SER A 61 -24.25 25.28 -5.54
CA SER A 61 -24.09 26.65 -6.07
C SER A 61 -25.37 27.48 -5.92
N ASP A 62 -26.47 26.87 -5.51
CA ASP A 62 -27.74 27.52 -5.25
C ASP A 62 -27.83 27.96 -3.78
N SER A 63 -27.60 29.26 -3.57
CA SER A 63 -27.64 29.96 -2.29
C SER A 63 -28.97 29.86 -1.54
N ARG A 64 -30.02 29.30 -2.16
CA ARG A 64 -31.34 29.07 -1.55
C ARG A 64 -31.42 27.77 -0.75
N THR A 65 -30.42 26.88 -0.85
CA THR A 65 -30.41 25.57 -0.20
C THR A 65 -29.16 25.40 0.66
N THR A 66 -29.14 26.01 1.85
CA THR A 66 -28.01 25.91 2.79
C THR A 66 -27.74 24.49 3.32
N ARG A 67 -28.59 23.52 2.96
CA ARG A 67 -28.44 22.10 3.31
C ARG A 67 -29.06 21.21 2.24
N ASN A 68 -28.21 20.57 1.43
CA ASN A 68 -28.67 19.55 0.51
C ASN A 68 -28.89 18.23 1.27
N GLN A 69 -30.15 17.81 1.43
CA GLN A 69 -30.51 16.58 2.15
C GLN A 69 -30.05 15.30 1.45
N LYS A 70 -29.71 15.40 0.15
CA LYS A 70 -29.23 14.29 -0.68
C LYS A 70 -27.71 14.30 -0.87
N ALA A 71 -27.01 15.24 -0.24
CA ALA A 71 -25.56 15.26 -0.19
C ALA A 71 -25.09 14.60 1.11
N TYR A 72 -24.30 13.53 0.98
CA TYR A 72 -23.77 12.80 2.12
C TYR A 72 -22.30 13.16 2.35
N TYR A 73 -21.97 13.47 3.59
CA TYR A 73 -20.60 13.60 4.06
C TYR A 73 -20.51 13.11 5.51
N GLN A 74 -19.36 12.56 5.86
CA GLN A 74 -19.04 12.14 7.23
C GLN A 74 -17.74 12.81 7.64
N ASN A 75 -17.81 13.66 8.65
CA ASN A 75 -16.64 14.35 9.19
C ASN A 75 -16.20 13.67 10.50
N ARG A 76 -14.88 13.61 10.74
CA ARG A 76 -14.25 13.17 12.00
C ARG A 76 -14.69 11.80 12.50
N GLN A 77 -14.76 10.81 11.61
CA GLN A 77 -14.98 9.45 12.04
C GLN A 77 -13.71 8.90 12.69
N THR A 78 -13.77 8.64 14.01
CA THR A 78 -12.64 8.01 14.71
C THR A 78 -12.47 6.56 14.24
N ALA A 79 -11.32 6.25 13.67
CA ALA A 79 -11.03 4.96 13.04
C ALA A 79 -9.85 4.22 13.71
N SER A 80 -8.95 4.93 14.39
CA SER A 80 -7.89 4.30 15.19
C SER A 80 -7.52 5.11 16.43
N SER A 81 -6.87 4.46 17.39
CA SER A 81 -6.31 5.09 18.59
C SER A 81 -5.08 5.95 18.28
N SER A 82 -4.37 5.66 17.19
CA SER A 82 -3.20 6.40 16.69
C SER A 82 -3.49 7.08 15.34
N LYS A 83 -2.62 8.00 14.90
CA LYS A 83 -2.74 8.71 13.61
C LYS A 83 -2.89 7.75 12.44
N LEU A 84 -3.74 8.10 11.47
CA LEU A 84 -3.75 7.40 10.18
C LEU A 84 -2.69 7.97 9.26
N LEU A 85 -1.88 7.11 8.66
CA LEU A 85 -0.77 7.47 7.79
C LEU A 85 -1.13 7.33 6.32
N SER A 86 -1.98 6.37 5.98
CA SER A 86 -2.38 6.11 4.61
C SER A 86 -3.81 5.57 4.53
N VAL A 87 -4.49 5.83 3.42
CA VAL A 87 -5.79 5.27 3.09
C VAL A 87 -5.85 4.99 1.59
N ALA A 88 -6.45 3.87 1.22
CA ALA A 88 -6.64 3.49 -0.17
C ALA A 88 -7.99 2.76 -0.37
N PRO A 89 -8.62 2.90 -1.54
CA PRO A 89 -9.73 2.03 -1.93
C PRO A 89 -9.19 0.64 -2.29
N HIS A 90 -9.83 -0.41 -1.78
CA HIS A 90 -9.51 -1.79 -2.10
C HIS A 90 -10.79 -2.53 -2.54
N GLY A 91 -11.02 -2.56 -3.86
CA GLY A 91 -12.28 -3.08 -4.40
C GLY A 91 -13.47 -2.23 -3.97
N THR A 92 -14.45 -2.86 -3.32
CA THR A 92 -15.60 -2.19 -2.69
C THR A 92 -15.36 -1.79 -1.24
N ARG A 93 -14.13 -1.88 -0.73
CA ARG A 93 -13.78 -1.63 0.67
C ARG A 93 -12.78 -0.50 0.78
N LEU A 94 -12.58 0.00 1.98
CA LEU A 94 -11.52 0.93 2.31
C LEU A 94 -10.48 0.22 3.17
N VAL A 95 -9.22 0.51 2.93
CA VAL A 95 -8.12 0.07 3.78
C VAL A 95 -7.34 1.30 4.24
N PHE A 96 -6.99 1.34 5.51
CA PHE A 96 -6.15 2.40 6.06
C PHE A 96 -5.09 1.82 7.00
N ALA A 97 -3.95 2.50 7.05
CA ALA A 97 -2.83 2.19 7.93
C ALA A 97 -2.76 3.20 9.08
N ASP A 98 -2.51 2.70 10.28
CA ASP A 98 -2.30 3.52 11.48
C ASP A 98 -0.83 3.55 11.94
N GLY A 99 -0.54 4.44 12.90
CA GLY A 99 0.79 4.62 13.47
C GLY A 99 1.27 3.47 14.36
N ASP A 100 0.43 2.47 14.63
CA ASP A 100 0.78 1.27 15.39
C ASP A 100 1.10 0.07 14.47
N GLY A 101 1.17 0.30 13.15
CA GLY A 101 1.45 -0.72 12.15
C GLY A 101 0.24 -1.58 11.76
N ASN A 102 -0.98 -1.21 12.16
CA ASN A 102 -2.18 -1.93 11.75
C ASN A 102 -2.68 -1.44 10.39
N LEU A 103 -3.10 -2.40 9.57
CA LEU A 103 -3.98 -2.20 8.43
C LEU A 103 -5.38 -2.66 8.80
N LYS A 104 -6.37 -1.80 8.58
CA LYS A 104 -7.79 -2.08 8.87
C LYS A 104 -8.60 -1.91 7.61
N TRP A 105 -9.40 -2.92 7.30
CA TRP A 105 -10.38 -2.88 6.23
C TRP A 105 -11.75 -2.60 6.82
N VAL A 106 -12.44 -1.66 6.20
CA VAL A 106 -13.82 -1.31 6.50
C VAL A 106 -14.64 -1.28 5.21
N GLU A 107 -15.95 -1.40 5.33
CA GLU A 107 -16.85 -1.16 4.22
C GLU A 107 -16.81 0.32 3.78
N ARG A 108 -17.49 0.65 2.67
CA ARG A 108 -17.51 2.03 2.11
C ARG A 108 -18.13 3.08 3.03
N ASP A 109 -18.83 2.64 4.05
CA ASP A 109 -19.38 3.52 5.08
C ASP A 109 -18.30 4.08 6.02
N GLY A 110 -17.07 3.55 5.93
CA GLY A 110 -15.91 3.96 6.70
C GLY A 110 -15.83 3.32 8.08
N SER A 111 -16.89 2.70 8.58
CA SER A 111 -17.02 2.27 9.98
C SER A 111 -17.22 0.76 10.17
N THR A 112 -17.88 0.08 9.23
CA THR A 112 -18.18 -1.35 9.40
C THR A 112 -16.90 -2.17 9.19
N PRO A 113 -16.35 -2.85 10.22
CA PRO A 113 -15.08 -3.55 10.11
C PRO A 113 -15.22 -4.82 9.26
N VAL A 114 -14.20 -5.09 8.45
CA VAL A 114 -14.11 -6.27 7.58
C VAL A 114 -12.94 -7.17 7.96
N ARG A 115 -11.75 -6.58 8.14
CA ARG A 115 -10.50 -7.29 8.44
C ARG A 115 -9.54 -6.36 9.17
N GLN A 116 -8.64 -6.93 9.96
CA GLN A 116 -7.47 -6.25 10.47
C GLN A 116 -6.22 -7.13 10.27
N PHE A 117 -5.07 -6.50 10.09
CA PHE A 117 -3.76 -7.14 9.97
C PHE A 117 -2.69 -6.22 10.53
N ASN A 118 -1.74 -6.71 11.32
CA ASN A 118 -0.59 -5.93 11.76
C ASN A 118 0.68 -6.44 11.08
N ILE A 119 1.47 -5.53 10.50
CA ILE A 119 2.69 -5.92 9.76
C ILE A 119 3.79 -6.48 10.67
N ASN A 120 3.76 -6.12 11.95
CA ASN A 120 4.75 -6.55 12.93
C ASN A 120 4.49 -7.96 13.46
N ASP A 121 3.30 -8.52 13.23
CA ASP A 121 3.00 -9.90 13.64
C ASP A 121 3.90 -10.92 12.91
N LEU A 122 4.31 -10.60 11.68
CA LEU A 122 5.18 -11.48 10.88
C LEU A 122 6.63 -11.56 11.39
N GLN A 123 7.13 -10.50 12.02
CA GLN A 123 8.50 -10.48 12.53
C GLN A 123 8.65 -11.31 13.81
N ARG A 124 7.57 -11.48 14.58
CA ARG A 124 7.57 -12.25 15.83
C ARG A 124 7.70 -13.75 15.59
N ASP A 125 7.07 -14.25 14.53
CA ASP A 125 7.10 -15.69 14.18
C ASP A 125 8.46 -16.14 13.62
N GLY A 126 9.33 -15.21 13.18
CA GLY A 126 10.64 -15.53 12.59
C GLY A 126 11.77 -15.76 13.58
N ASN A 127 11.60 -15.40 14.86
CA ASN A 127 12.68 -15.40 15.85
C ASN A 127 12.59 -16.52 16.90
N ASP A 128 11.44 -17.21 16.99
CA ASP A 128 11.25 -18.37 17.87
C ASP A 128 11.46 -19.67 17.08
N GLY A 129 12.72 -20.13 17.09
CA GLY A 129 13.09 -21.47 16.65
C GLY A 129 12.58 -22.56 17.60
N ALA A 130 11.26 -22.76 17.69
CA ALA A 130 10.65 -23.96 18.27
C ALA A 130 9.14 -24.01 17.97
N GLN A 131 8.74 -24.97 17.13
CA GLN A 131 7.42 -25.63 17.14
C GLN A 131 6.23 -24.81 17.65
N ALA A 132 5.67 -23.96 16.79
CA ALA A 132 4.29 -23.49 16.93
C ALA A 132 3.47 -23.97 15.72
N THR A 133 2.43 -24.72 16.05
CA THR A 133 1.48 -25.36 15.16
C THR A 133 0.71 -24.34 14.33
N THR A 134 0.84 -24.46 13.00
CA THR A 134 -0.08 -24.03 11.94
C THR A 134 -1.35 -23.29 12.40
N THR A 135 -1.41 -21.95 12.29
CA THR A 135 -2.68 -21.18 12.10
C THR A 135 -2.53 -19.69 11.72
N SER A 136 -1.46 -19.25 11.05
CA SER A 136 -1.38 -17.88 10.49
C SER A 136 -0.91 -17.85 9.03
N THR A 137 -1.80 -18.23 8.11
CA THR A 137 -1.56 -18.34 6.65
C THR A 137 -1.58 -16.99 5.91
N HIS A 138 -0.87 -15.96 6.41
CA HIS A 138 -0.84 -14.64 5.76
C HIS A 138 0.58 -14.13 5.58
N GLN A 139 1.33 -14.73 4.66
CA GLN A 139 2.66 -14.25 4.28
C GLN A 139 2.54 -12.95 3.47
N ALA A 140 2.85 -11.81 4.10
CA ALA A 140 3.22 -10.59 3.39
C ALA A 140 4.74 -10.63 3.18
N GLY A 141 5.19 -10.62 1.93
CA GLY A 141 6.62 -10.50 1.62
C GLY A 141 7.02 -9.04 1.65
N LEU A 142 7.77 -8.61 2.66
CA LEU A 142 8.43 -7.30 2.71
C LEU A 142 9.88 -7.49 2.25
N VAL A 143 10.28 -6.74 1.22
CA VAL A 143 11.65 -6.66 0.73
C VAL A 143 12.26 -5.30 1.08
N ASN A 144 13.50 -5.33 1.52
CA ASN A 144 14.27 -4.11 1.80
C ASN A 144 14.93 -3.65 0.50
N ALA A 145 14.68 -2.42 0.07
CA ALA A 145 15.38 -1.84 -1.07
C ALA A 145 16.81 -1.41 -0.71
N GLU A 146 17.07 -1.11 0.57
CA GLU A 146 18.37 -0.71 1.09
C GLU A 146 18.60 -1.38 2.45
N SER A 147 19.73 -2.08 2.58
CA SER A 147 20.19 -2.66 3.84
C SER A 147 21.03 -1.60 4.54
N ASP A 148 20.52 -1.10 5.67
CA ASP A 148 21.24 -0.45 6.78
C ASP A 148 20.42 0.74 7.30
N THR A 149 19.56 0.47 8.29
CA THR A 149 19.24 1.47 9.32
C THR A 149 18.73 0.74 10.55
N GLU A 150 19.30 1.12 11.69
CA GLU A 150 19.10 0.49 12.98
C GLU A 150 17.62 0.27 13.31
N ALA A 151 17.28 -0.95 13.76
CA ALA A 151 15.98 -1.30 14.31
C ALA A 151 15.70 -0.47 15.56
N GLY A 152 15.23 0.76 15.36
CA GLY A 152 14.94 1.72 16.40
C GLY A 152 13.62 1.41 17.08
N TRP A 153 13.63 0.61 18.14
CA TRP A 153 12.71 0.59 19.31
C TRP A 153 11.19 0.86 19.10
N GLY A 154 10.68 0.69 17.89
CA GLY A 154 9.31 0.93 17.47
C GLY A 154 9.05 0.09 16.23
N GLY A 155 7.92 -0.63 16.22
CA GLY A 155 7.60 -1.53 15.12
C GLY A 155 7.49 -0.81 13.77
N ASP A 156 7.51 -1.58 12.69
CA ASP A 156 7.31 -1.07 11.34
C ASP A 156 5.92 -0.43 11.23
N ILE A 157 5.85 0.66 10.45
CA ILE A 157 4.62 1.39 10.13
C ILE A 157 4.46 1.52 8.62
N VAL A 158 3.23 1.42 8.12
CA VAL A 158 2.93 1.60 6.69
C VAL A 158 2.64 3.07 6.40
N GLN A 159 3.50 3.70 5.62
CA GLN A 159 3.34 5.09 5.18
C GLN A 159 2.49 5.22 3.91
N LYS A 160 2.51 4.21 3.04
CA LYS A 160 1.74 4.24 1.80
C LYS A 160 1.13 2.88 1.47
N ILE A 161 -0.14 2.92 1.06
CA ILE A 161 -0.86 1.78 0.51
C ILE A 161 -1.18 2.07 -0.95
N LEU A 162 -0.84 1.14 -1.83
CA LEU A 162 -1.05 1.24 -3.27
C LEU A 162 -1.84 0.02 -3.76
N PRO A 163 -3.09 0.18 -4.20
CA PRO A 163 -3.84 -0.89 -4.84
C PRO A 163 -3.20 -1.31 -6.16
N THR A 164 -3.00 -2.61 -6.36
CA THR A 164 -2.47 -3.15 -7.63
C THR A 164 -3.49 -3.07 -8.78
N VAL A 165 -4.78 -3.13 -8.44
CA VAL A 165 -5.87 -2.95 -9.40
C VAL A 165 -6.46 -1.56 -9.20
N THR A 166 -6.29 -0.70 -10.20
CA THR A 166 -6.91 0.63 -10.19
C THR A 166 -8.17 0.58 -11.05
N PRO A 167 -9.38 0.76 -10.49
CA PRO A 167 -10.57 0.95 -11.32
C PRO A 167 -10.40 2.25 -12.11
N SER A 168 -10.43 2.15 -13.45
CA SER A 168 -10.32 3.31 -14.33
C SER A 168 -11.40 4.34 -13.99
N LEU A 169 -11.00 5.61 -13.86
CA LEU A 169 -11.92 6.73 -13.64
C LEU A 169 -12.69 7.11 -14.93
N VAL A 170 -12.29 6.56 -16.09
CA VAL A 170 -12.77 6.96 -17.43
C VAL A 170 -13.57 5.85 -18.11
N ALA A 171 -13.32 4.58 -17.79
CA ALA A 171 -14.01 3.46 -18.41
C ALA A 171 -15.22 3.01 -17.57
N PRO A 172 -16.38 2.72 -18.18
CA PRO A 172 -17.50 2.12 -17.47
C PRO A 172 -17.05 0.80 -16.83
N TYR A 173 -17.23 0.73 -15.51
CA TYR A 173 -16.85 -0.40 -14.69
C TYR A 173 -17.58 -1.67 -15.16
N THR A 174 -16.84 -2.62 -15.72
CA THR A 174 -17.31 -4.01 -15.80
C THR A 174 -17.02 -4.65 -14.45
N PRO A 175 -18.03 -5.20 -13.75
CA PRO A 175 -17.79 -5.98 -12.55
C PRO A 175 -17.06 -7.26 -12.97
N SER A 176 -15.73 -7.23 -12.99
CA SER A 176 -14.98 -8.47 -13.02
C SER A 176 -15.21 -9.17 -11.67
N GLU A 177 -15.44 -10.47 -11.72
CA GLU A 177 -15.71 -11.34 -10.56
C GLU A 177 -14.57 -11.34 -9.51
N GLN A 178 -13.46 -10.64 -9.79
CA GLN A 178 -12.27 -10.53 -8.95
C GLN A 178 -12.18 -9.21 -8.17
N SER A 179 -13.25 -8.40 -8.12
CA SER A 179 -13.29 -7.06 -7.52
C SER A 179 -12.99 -6.96 -6.00
N GLY A 180 -12.58 -8.05 -5.35
CA GLY A 180 -12.13 -8.08 -3.96
C GLY A 180 -10.82 -8.84 -3.71
N ALA A 181 -10.16 -9.35 -4.76
CA ALA A 181 -8.95 -10.16 -4.68
C ALA A 181 -7.68 -9.42 -5.12
N GLY A 182 -7.77 -8.10 -5.30
CA GLY A 182 -6.59 -7.28 -5.60
C GLY A 182 -5.54 -7.38 -4.50
N ASN A 183 -4.28 -7.32 -4.88
CA ASN A 183 -3.18 -7.19 -3.93
C ASN A 183 -2.94 -5.72 -3.60
N LEU A 184 -2.35 -5.46 -2.45
CA LEU A 184 -1.91 -4.13 -2.03
C LEU A 184 -0.39 -4.12 -1.97
N VAL A 185 0.22 -3.09 -2.54
CA VAL A 185 1.63 -2.79 -2.31
C VAL A 185 1.72 -1.87 -1.09
N LEU A 186 2.55 -2.25 -0.13
CA LEU A 186 2.79 -1.54 1.12
C LEU A 186 4.19 -0.95 1.08
N TRP A 187 4.31 0.32 1.44
CA TRP A 187 5.60 0.96 1.65
C TRP A 187 5.70 1.43 3.10
N THR A 188 6.70 0.93 3.81
CA THR A 188 6.98 1.25 5.20
C THR A 188 7.87 2.49 5.34
N GLY A 189 7.91 3.07 6.53
CA GLY A 189 8.65 4.32 6.76
C GLY A 189 10.16 4.22 6.72
N ASP A 190 10.70 3.02 6.84
CA ASP A 190 12.11 2.68 6.73
C ASP A 190 12.50 2.22 5.31
N GLY A 191 11.60 2.38 4.33
CA GLY A 191 11.92 2.09 2.92
C GLY A 191 11.65 0.67 2.46
N LYS A 192 11.08 -0.21 3.30
CA LYS A 192 10.68 -1.56 2.87
C LYS A 192 9.44 -1.51 2.00
N LEU A 193 9.42 -2.36 0.97
CA LEU A 193 8.29 -2.53 0.07
C LEU A 193 7.77 -3.95 0.22
N GLY A 194 6.46 -4.14 0.28
CA GLY A 194 5.90 -5.48 0.29
C GLY A 194 4.55 -5.58 -0.38
N MET A 195 4.10 -6.81 -0.59
CA MET A 195 2.79 -7.09 -1.15
C MET A 195 1.92 -7.84 -0.15
N LEU A 196 0.68 -7.38 -0.01
CA LEU A 196 -0.32 -7.96 0.85
C LEU A 196 -1.56 -8.35 0.04
N GLY A 197 -1.86 -9.65 0.03
CA GLY A 197 -3.11 -10.17 -0.49
C GLY A 197 -4.28 -9.99 0.49
N PHE A 198 -5.51 -10.01 -0.04
CA PHE A 198 -6.72 -10.07 0.77
C PHE A 198 -7.11 -11.51 1.15
N GLY A 199 -6.72 -12.49 0.33
CA GLY A 199 -7.02 -13.91 0.52
C GLY A 199 -6.08 -14.65 1.48
N ARG A 200 -6.29 -15.96 1.57
CA ARG A 200 -5.41 -16.90 2.29
C ARG A 200 -4.21 -17.36 1.45
N GLU A 201 -4.27 -17.16 0.14
CA GLU A 201 -3.18 -17.53 -0.75
C GLU A 201 -2.10 -16.44 -0.73
N PRO A 202 -0.82 -16.83 -0.64
CA PRO A 202 0.27 -15.86 -0.68
C PRO A 202 0.30 -15.18 -2.06
N PRO A 203 0.53 -13.86 -2.13
CA PRO A 203 0.52 -13.11 -3.38
C PRO A 203 1.66 -13.50 -4.32
N PHE A 204 2.76 -14.04 -3.77
CA PHE A 204 3.84 -14.67 -4.49
C PHE A 204 3.73 -16.18 -4.24
N GLY A 205 3.58 -16.97 -5.29
CA GLY A 205 3.40 -18.42 -5.17
C GLY A 205 4.61 -19.06 -4.50
N GLY A 206 4.45 -19.54 -3.26
CA GLY A 206 5.50 -20.24 -2.51
C GLY A 206 6.71 -19.38 -2.17
N LYS A 207 7.37 -19.72 -1.07
CA LYS A 207 8.62 -19.06 -0.62
C LYS A 207 9.75 -19.24 -1.65
N ASP A 208 9.73 -20.36 -2.35
CA ASP A 208 10.76 -20.84 -3.27
C ASP A 208 10.98 -19.93 -4.48
N VAL A 209 9.93 -19.34 -5.05
CA VAL A 209 10.03 -18.52 -6.29
C VAL A 209 10.72 -17.17 -6.04
N PHE A 210 10.58 -16.63 -4.83
CA PHE A 210 11.16 -15.33 -4.48
C PHE A 210 12.62 -15.47 -4.00
N GLU A 211 12.95 -16.55 -3.30
CA GLU A 211 14.32 -16.89 -2.92
C GLU A 211 15.17 -17.15 -4.18
N ASP A 212 14.67 -17.92 -5.16
CA ASP A 212 15.37 -18.17 -6.43
C ASP A 212 15.68 -16.89 -7.22
N ALA A 213 14.72 -15.96 -7.33
CA ALA A 213 14.90 -14.71 -8.07
C ALA A 213 15.86 -13.73 -7.38
N LEU A 214 15.88 -13.71 -6.04
CA LEU A 214 16.81 -12.89 -5.27
C LEU A 214 18.23 -13.47 -5.32
N GLU A 215 18.37 -14.80 -5.25
CA GLU A 215 19.66 -15.47 -5.43
C GLU A 215 20.25 -15.26 -6.82
N GLU A 216 19.42 -15.29 -7.88
CA GLU A 216 19.85 -15.01 -9.25
C GLU A 216 20.35 -13.56 -9.40
N GLN A 217 19.61 -12.58 -8.86
CA GLN A 217 19.98 -11.16 -8.96
C GLN A 217 21.21 -10.80 -8.10
N VAL A 218 21.36 -11.40 -6.92
CA VAL A 218 22.55 -11.23 -6.07
C VAL A 218 23.75 -11.94 -6.69
N GLY A 219 23.55 -13.12 -7.29
CA GLY A 219 24.57 -13.86 -8.03
C GLY A 219 25.14 -13.07 -9.21
N ASP A 220 24.27 -12.43 -10.00
CA ASP A 220 24.68 -11.58 -11.12
C ASP A 220 25.42 -10.32 -10.66
N ALA A 221 24.97 -9.66 -9.59
CA ALA A 221 25.64 -8.48 -9.03
C ALA A 221 27.02 -8.81 -8.44
N VAL A 222 27.19 -10.00 -7.85
CA VAL A 222 28.50 -10.49 -7.39
C VAL A 222 29.38 -10.84 -8.58
N GLY A 223 28.82 -11.45 -9.63
CA GLY A 223 29.52 -11.76 -10.88
C GLY A 223 30.06 -10.53 -11.60
N GLU A 224 29.27 -9.44 -11.69
CA GLU A 224 29.72 -8.18 -12.27
C GLU A 224 30.86 -7.54 -11.47
N ARG A 225 30.76 -7.52 -10.13
CA ARG A 225 31.83 -6.97 -9.26
C ARG A 225 33.14 -7.74 -9.38
N VAL A 226 33.09 -9.05 -9.59
CA VAL A 226 34.29 -9.87 -9.82
C VAL A 226 34.90 -9.54 -11.18
N ARG A 227 34.08 -9.46 -12.24
CA ARG A 227 34.55 -9.07 -13.59
C ARG A 227 35.15 -7.67 -13.63
N GLU A 228 34.59 -6.71 -12.89
CA GLU A 228 35.13 -5.35 -12.78
C GLU A 228 36.51 -5.33 -12.10
N ARG A 229 36.70 -6.13 -11.04
CA ARG A 229 37.99 -6.29 -10.36
C ARG A 229 39.05 -6.93 -11.26
N GLU A 230 38.68 -7.93 -12.03
CA GLU A 230 39.59 -8.57 -12.99
C GLU A 230 39.96 -7.61 -14.13
N TYR A 231 38.99 -6.87 -14.64
CA TYR A 231 39.20 -5.87 -15.69
C TYR A 231 40.12 -4.73 -15.22
N THR A 232 39.89 -4.19 -14.02
CA THR A 232 40.73 -3.12 -13.45
C THR A 232 42.15 -3.59 -13.14
N ALA A 233 42.32 -4.84 -12.65
CA ALA A 233 43.64 -5.43 -12.44
C ALA A 233 44.38 -5.67 -13.77
N GLY A 234 43.68 -6.13 -14.80
CA GLY A 234 44.22 -6.28 -16.16
C GLY A 234 44.67 -4.94 -16.74
N MET A 235 43.83 -3.91 -16.61
CA MET A 235 44.11 -2.56 -17.10
C MET A 235 45.34 -1.96 -16.41
N ARG A 236 45.47 -2.12 -15.09
CA ARG A 236 46.63 -1.65 -14.33
C ARG A 236 47.92 -2.31 -14.84
N ARG A 237 47.92 -3.62 -15.03
CA ARG A 237 49.08 -4.36 -15.55
C ARG A 237 49.47 -3.93 -16.96
N ALA A 238 48.48 -3.71 -17.84
CA ALA A 238 48.74 -3.23 -19.20
C ALA A 238 49.36 -1.83 -19.21
N LEU A 239 48.85 -0.92 -18.38
CA LEU A 239 49.40 0.44 -18.25
C LEU A 239 50.82 0.43 -17.63
N GLU A 240 51.09 -0.44 -16.67
CA GLU A 240 52.43 -0.61 -16.08
C GLU A 240 53.44 -1.13 -17.12
N GLN A 241 53.02 -2.05 -17.99
CA GLN A 241 53.84 -2.54 -19.10
C GLN A 241 54.15 -1.43 -20.10
N GLN A 242 53.13 -0.68 -20.55
CA GLN A 242 53.34 0.47 -21.44
C GLN A 242 54.25 1.54 -20.82
N ALA A 243 54.07 1.86 -19.53
CA ALA A 243 54.93 2.81 -18.84
C ALA A 243 56.38 2.30 -18.68
N ARG A 244 56.57 0.99 -18.54
CA ARG A 244 57.90 0.35 -18.51
C ARG A 244 58.57 0.39 -19.88
N GLU A 245 57.82 0.13 -20.96
CA GLU A 245 58.30 0.22 -22.34
C GLU A 245 58.69 1.66 -22.73
N LEU A 246 57.89 2.66 -22.35
CA LEU A 246 58.24 4.07 -22.56
C LEU A 246 59.49 4.50 -21.79
N ARG A 247 59.70 3.97 -20.57
CA ARG A 247 60.95 4.19 -19.81
C ARG A 247 62.15 3.50 -20.45
N TRP A 248 61.94 2.32 -21.04
CA TRP A 248 62.98 1.61 -21.79
C TRP A 248 63.37 2.35 -23.08
N LEU A 249 62.38 2.90 -23.80
CA LEU A 249 62.60 3.74 -24.99
C LEU A 249 63.28 5.08 -24.66
N ARG A 250 63.00 5.68 -23.50
CA ARG A 250 63.65 6.93 -23.05
C ARG A 250 65.14 6.76 -22.68
N GLY A 251 65.62 5.53 -22.51
CA GLY A 251 67.03 5.21 -22.24
C GLY A 251 67.91 5.19 -23.49
N TYR A 252 67.31 5.17 -24.69
CA TYR A 252 68.01 5.31 -25.96
C TYR A 252 67.64 6.67 -26.54
N GLY A 253 68.47 7.67 -26.28
CA GLY A 253 68.22 9.07 -26.64
C GLY A 253 67.76 9.25 -28.08
N LEU A 254 66.50 9.66 -28.21
CA LEU A 254 65.88 10.38 -29.32
C LEU A 254 65.08 11.52 -28.69
#